data_AF-A0A5M3MEW3-F1
#
_entry.id   AF-A0A5M3MEW3-F1
#
_cell.length_a   1.000
_cell.length_b   1.000
_cell.length_c   1.000
_cell.angle_alpha   90.00
_cell.angle_beta   90.00
_cell.angle_gamma   90.00
#
_symmetry.space_group_name_H-M   'P 1'
#
loop_
_entity.id
_entity.type
_entity.pdbx_description
1 polymer ?
#
loop_
_entity_poly.entity_id
_entity_poly.type
_entity_poly.pdbx_seq_one_letter_code
_entity_poly.pdbx_strand_id
1 'polypeptide(L)' 'KISGKKQDKFWLTIAIACNADNSVKFEPLFIGKVARLQCFYGCSPEQHSYYYKNNKNVWMTSNFFEE' A
#
# COMPACT_ATOMS: atom_id res chain seq x y z
N LYS A 1 27.06 8.49 11.90
CA LYS A 1 25.63 8.68 12.24
C LYS A 1 25.42 10.17 12.49
N ILE A 2 24.61 10.87 11.69
CA ILE A 2 24.36 12.32 11.84
C ILE A 2 23.17 12.52 12.76
N SER A 3 23.34 13.31 13.82
CA SER A 3 22.23 13.70 14.71
C SER A 3 21.16 14.46 13.92
N GLY A 4 19.88 14.07 14.08
CA GLY A 4 18.75 14.72 13.40
C GLY A 4 18.39 14.19 12.01
N LYS A 5 19.12 13.23 11.43
CA LYS A 5 18.73 12.61 10.16
C LYS A 5 17.75 11.46 10.39
N LYS A 6 16.62 11.47 9.68
CA LYS A 6 15.66 10.35 9.65
C LYS A 6 16.38 9.06 9.24
N GLN A 7 16.43 8.08 10.15
CA GLN A 7 17.20 6.85 9.96
C GLN A 7 16.59 5.94 8.89
N ASP A 8 15.27 5.90 8.81
CA ASP A 8 14.58 5.04 7.87
C ASP A 8 13.41 5.77 7.19
N LYS A 9 13.32 5.62 5.87
CA LYS A 9 12.24 6.21 5.07
C LYS A 9 11.33 5.06 4.64
N PHE A 10 10.27 4.83 5.42
CA PHE A 10 9.19 3.94 5.04
C PHE A 10 8.38 4.54 3.89
N TRP A 11 8.08 3.73 2.87
CA TRP A 11 7.26 4.09 1.73
C TRP A 11 6.00 3.25 1.78
N LEU A 12 4.86 3.89 1.55
CA LEU A 12 3.55 3.28 1.37
C LEU A 12 2.86 4.08 0.25
N THR A 13 2.41 3.37 -0.76
CA THR A 13 1.70 3.96 -1.90
C THR A 13 0.22 3.63 -1.77
N ILE A 14 -0.64 4.61 -2.00
CA ILE A 14 -2.09 4.43 -2.00
C ILE A 14 -2.59 4.81 -3.39
N ALA A 15 -3.16 3.86 -4.09
CA ALA A 15 -3.82 4.08 -5.37
C ALA A 15 -5.32 4.27 -5.14
N ILE A 16 -5.86 5.36 -5.67
CA ILE A 16 -7.26 5.73 -5.59
C ILE A 16 -7.75 5.93 -7.02
N ALA A 17 -8.89 5.32 -7.35
CA ALA A 17 -9.49 5.43 -8.66
C ALA A 17 -10.99 5.73 -8.55
N CYS A 18 -11.42 6.77 -9.25
CA CYS A 18 -12.83 7.12 -9.41
C CYS A 18 -13.04 7.77 -10.78
N ASN A 19 -14.25 7.67 -11.31
CA ASN A 19 -14.67 8.44 -12.46
C ASN A 19 -14.99 9.90 -12.08
N ALA A 20 -15.03 10.79 -13.06
CA ALA A 20 -15.15 12.23 -12.83
C ALA A 20 -16.46 12.63 -12.11
N ASP A 21 -17.55 11.90 -12.38
CA ASP A 21 -18.86 12.07 -11.77
C ASP A 21 -19.03 11.32 -10.44
N ASN A 22 -18.00 10.60 -9.99
CA ASN A 22 -17.96 9.84 -8.73
C ASN A 22 -18.99 8.70 -8.62
N SER A 23 -19.67 8.30 -9.70
CA SER A 23 -20.63 7.20 -9.68
C SER A 23 -19.96 5.82 -9.51
N VAL A 24 -18.67 5.70 -9.86
CA VAL A 24 -17.85 4.51 -9.66
C VAL A 24 -16.62 4.89 -8.84
N LYS A 25 -16.45 4.20 -7.71
CA LYS A 25 -15.30 4.36 -6.82
C LYS A 25 -14.74 2.98 -6.52
N PHE A 26 -13.44 2.81 -6.72
CA PHE A 26 -12.73 1.61 -6.34
C PHE A 26 -12.27 1.69 -4.89
N GLU A 27 -12.15 0.52 -4.25
CA GLU A 27 -11.50 0.44 -2.94
C GLU A 27 -10.05 0.92 -3.06
N PRO A 28 -9.53 1.69 -2.08
CA PRO A 28 -8.13 2.10 -2.10
C PRO A 28 -7.20 0.90 -2.08
N LEU A 29 -6.29 0.84 -3.05
CA LEU A 29 -5.22 -0.16 -3.09
C LEU A 29 -4.01 0.36 -2.34
N PHE A 30 -3.61 -0.37 -1.31
CA PHE A 30 -2.41 -0.10 -0.53
C PHE A 30 -1.25 -0.94 -1.06
N ILE A 31 -0.13 -0.31 -1.38
CA ILE A 31 1.08 -0.99 -1.83
C ILE A 31 2.20 -0.66 -0.84
N GLY A 32 2.72 -1.68 -0.16
CA GLY A 32 3.85 -1.53 0.76
C GLY A 32 5.06 -2.37 0.35
N LYS A 33 6.12 -2.29 1.16
CA LYS A 33 7.35 -3.05 0.93
C LYS A 33 7.28 -4.49 1.46
N VAL A 34 6.62 -4.67 2.60
CA VAL A 34 6.68 -5.89 3.40
C VAL A 34 5.36 -6.61 3.31
N ALA A 35 5.37 -7.89 2.96
CA ALA A 35 4.14 -8.69 2.86
C ALA A 35 3.36 -8.76 4.18
N ARG A 36 4.07 -8.88 5.31
CA ARG A 36 3.50 -8.96 6.65
C ARG A 36 3.89 -7.75 7.49
N LEU A 37 2.97 -6.81 7.59
CA LEU A 37 3.13 -5.61 8.41
C LEU A 37 3.02 -5.96 9.89
N GLN A 38 4.01 -5.56 10.70
CA GLN A 38 3.97 -5.76 12.15
C GLN A 38 2.84 -4.98 12.83
N CYS A 39 2.38 -3.88 12.23
CA CYS A 39 1.29 -3.07 12.76
C CYS A 39 -0.09 -3.75 12.73
N PHE A 40 -0.23 -4.86 12.00
CA PHE A 40 -1.45 -5.67 12.03
C PHE A 40 -1.45 -6.71 13.14
N TYR A 41 -0.52 -6.65 14.10
CA TYR A 41 -0.48 -7.53 15.28
C TYR A 41 -0.56 -9.03 14.95
N GLY A 42 -0.01 -9.40 13.79
CA GLY A 42 -0.02 -10.78 13.29
C GLY A 42 -1.19 -11.14 12.38
N CYS A 43 -2.21 -10.27 12.27
CA CYS A 43 -3.30 -10.38 11.30
C CYS A 43 -2.83 -10.02 9.88
N SER A 44 -3.53 -10.56 8.88
CA SER A 44 -3.33 -10.19 7.48
C SER A 44 -4.08 -8.88 7.16
N PRO A 45 -3.63 -8.13 6.14
CA PRO A 45 -4.34 -6.92 5.70
C PRO A 45 -5.81 -7.19 5.32
N GLU A 46 -6.08 -8.36 4.73
CA GLU A 46 -7.41 -8.77 4.31
C GLU A 46 -8.35 -8.98 5.52
N GLN A 47 -7.82 -9.40 6.67
CA GLN A 47 -8.60 -9.48 7.92
C GLN A 47 -9.05 -8.09 8.43
N HIS A 48 -8.42 -7.02 7.94
CA HIS A 48 -8.79 -5.63 8.20
C HIS A 48 -9.52 -4.98 7.02
N SER A 49 -9.95 -5.77 6.02
CA SER A 49 -10.58 -5.28 4.80
C SER A 49 -9.73 -4.29 4.01
N TYR A 50 -8.40 -4.40 4.09
CA TYR A 50 -7.50 -3.62 3.25
C TYR A 50 -7.13 -4.40 2.00
N TYR A 51 -7.37 -3.79 0.84
CA TYR A 51 -6.79 -4.30 -0.39
C TYR A 51 -5.30 -3.96 -0.42
N TYR A 52 -4.46 -4.92 -0.04
CA TYR A 52 -3.02 -4.72 0.15
C TYR A 52 -2.20 -5.56 -0.82
N LYS A 53 -1.17 -4.95 -1.40
CA LYS A 53 -0.15 -5.61 -2.20
C LYS A 53 1.23 -5.21 -1.70
N ASN A 54 2.23 -6.04 -1.98
CA ASN A 54 3.61 -5.71 -1.63
C ASN A 54 4.58 -5.98 -2.77
N ASN A 55 5.55 -5.07 -2.95
CA ASN A 55 6.72 -5.31 -3.77
C ASN A 55 7.92 -4.54 -3.23
N LYS A 56 9.13 -4.88 -3.70
CA LYS A 56 10.39 -4.30 -3.17
C LYS A 56 10.48 -2.79 -3.31
N ASN A 57 9.84 -2.24 -4.35
CA ASN A 57 10.01 -0.83 -4.74
C ASN A 57 8.87 0.07 -4.22
N VAL A 58 7.74 -0.53 -3.81
CA VAL A 58 6.52 0.17 -3.34
C VAL A 58 5.84 0.98 -4.44
N TRP A 59 5.81 0.46 -5.66
CA TRP A 59 5.18 1.11 -6.83
C TRP A 59 4.07 0.24 -7.42
N MET A 60 3.15 0.88 -8.12
CA MET A 60 2.21 0.18 -9.00
C MET A 60 2.99 -0.52 -10.13
N THR A 61 2.71 -1.80 -10.35
CA THR A 61 3.30 -2.63 -11.41
C THR A 61 2.18 -3.18 -12.28
N SER A 62 2.47 -3.51 -13.55
CA SER A 62 1.45 -4.03 -14.49
C SER A 62 0.68 -5.22 -13.92
N ASN A 63 1.35 -6.10 -13.18
CA ASN A 63 0.72 -7.24 -12.51
C ASN A 63 -0.41 -6.86 -11.55
N PHE A 64 -0.39 -5.67 -10.93
CA PHE A 64 -1.47 -5.20 -10.05
C PHE A 64 -2.61 -4.52 -10.82
N PHE A 65 -2.35 -4.13 -12.07
CA PHE A 65 -3.33 -3.51 -12.94
C PHE A 65 -4.13 -4.54 -13.74
N GLU A 66 -3.52 -5.69 -14.03
CA GLU A 66 -4.09 -6.79 -14.81
C GLU A 66 -4.83 -7.84 -13.97
N GLU A 67 -4.81 -7.73 -12.64
CA GLU A 67 -5.61 -8.55 -11.70
C GLU A 67 -7.12 -8.23 -11.79
#